data_AF-A0A8C7PWI8-F1
#
_entry.id   AF-A0A8C7PWI8-F1
#
_cell.length_a   1.000
_cell.length_b   1.000
_cell.length_c   1.000
_cell.angle_alpha   90.00
_cell.angle_beta   90.00
_cell.angle_gamma   90.00
#
_symmetry.space_group_name_H-M   'P 1'
#
loop_
_entity.id
_entity.type
_entity.pdbx_description
1 polymer ?
#
loop_
_entity_poly.entity_id
_entity_poly.type
_entity_poly.pdbx_seq_one_letter_code
_entity_poly.pdbx_strand_id
1 'polypeptide(L)' 'MSNRTAYFYDPDVGNFHYGAGHPMKPHRLSLTHSLVLHYGLYKKMQFFSPSVSGFTSL' A
#
# COMPACT_ATOMS: atom_id res chain seq x y z
N MET A 1 1.87 -11.61 -21.66
CA MET A 1 1.40 -10.31 -21.14
C MET A 1 2.57 -9.59 -20.48
N SER A 2 2.85 -8.34 -20.82
CA SER A 2 3.84 -7.54 -20.11
C SER A 2 3.23 -7.01 -18.79
N ASN A 3 3.75 -7.46 -17.65
CA ASN A 3 3.41 -6.89 -16.34
C ASN A 3 4.18 -5.57 -16.16
N ARG A 4 3.71 -4.52 -16.86
CA ARG A 4 4.33 -3.17 -16.85
C ARG A 4 3.96 -2.35 -15.61
N THR A 5 2.99 -2.81 -14.82
CA THR A 5 2.52 -2.13 -13.61
C THR A 5 3.16 -2.74 -12.38
N ALA A 6 3.86 -1.92 -11.60
CA ALA A 6 4.35 -2.25 -10.27
C ALA A 6 3.37 -1.77 -9.20
N TYR A 7 3.15 -2.58 -8.18
CA TYR A 7 2.30 -2.28 -7.03
C TYR A 7 3.12 -2.45 -5.75
N PHE A 8 3.24 -1.36 -5.00
CA PHE A 8 3.98 -1.32 -3.74
C PHE A 8 2.98 -1.28 -2.59
N TYR A 9 3.17 -2.15 -1.60
CA TYR A 9 2.35 -2.15 -0.40
C TYR A 9 3.18 -2.55 0.82
N ASP A 10 3.05 -1.75 1.87
CA ASP A 10 3.59 -2.02 3.19
C ASP A 10 2.42 -2.46 4.09
N PRO A 11 2.47 -3.64 4.73
CA PRO A 11 1.41 -4.12 5.62
C PRO A 11 1.14 -3.22 6.83
N ASP A 12 2.13 -2.45 7.28
CA ASP A 12 2.01 -1.62 8.49
C ASP A 12 1.43 -0.23 8.21
N VAL A 13 1.39 0.21 6.95
CA VAL A 13 0.92 1.56 6.57
C VAL A 13 -0.52 1.85 6.99
N GLY A 14 -1.36 0.82 7.13
CA GLY A 14 -2.75 0.96 7.56
C GLY A 14 -2.94 1.13 9.07
N ASN A 15 -1.91 0.82 9.86
CA ASN A 15 -1.99 0.77 11.32
C ASN A 15 -1.73 2.14 11.98
N PHE A 16 -1.34 3.15 11.19
CA PHE A 16 -1.15 4.50 11.69
C PHE A 16 -2.49 5.21 11.91
N HIS A 17 -2.62 5.88 13.06
CA HIS A 17 -3.79 6.69 13.38
C HIS A 17 -3.38 8.13 13.69
N TYR A 18 -3.92 9.08 12.93
CA TYR A 18 -3.55 10.50 13.03
C TYR A 18 -4.18 11.22 14.23
N GLY A 19 -5.13 10.59 14.92
CA GLY A 19 -5.87 11.20 16.02
C GLY A 19 -7.37 11.31 15.79
N ALA A 20 -8.11 11.54 16.87
CA ALA A 20 -9.56 11.73 16.83
C ALA A 20 -9.91 12.99 16.04
N GLY A 21 -10.98 12.95 15.24
CA GLY A 21 -11.40 14.06 14.38
C GLY A 21 -10.54 14.32 13.15
N HIS A 22 -9.33 13.73 13.04
CA HIS A 22 -8.49 13.91 11.86
C HIS A 22 -9.07 13.17 10.64
N PRO A 23 -9.30 13.84 9.49
CA PRO A 23 -9.99 13.26 8.34
C PRO A 23 -9.16 12.22 7.60
N MET A 24 -7.84 12.32 7.65
CA MET A 24 -6.97 11.37 6.98
C MET A 24 -6.84 10.07 7.81
N LYS A 25 -7.26 8.94 7.22
CA LYS A 25 -7.20 7.59 7.78
C LYS A 25 -6.32 6.68 6.91
N PRO A 26 -5.06 6.40 7.32
CA PRO A 26 -4.15 5.51 6.60
C PRO A 26 -4.72 4.12 6.31
N HIS A 27 -5.61 3.63 7.17
CA HIS A 27 -6.35 2.37 7.01
C HIS A 27 -7.04 2.20 5.63
N ARG A 28 -7.37 3.30 4.94
CA ARG A 28 -7.89 3.26 3.56
C ARG A 28 -6.99 2.49 2.59
N LEU A 29 -5.67 2.50 2.83
CA LEU A 29 -4.69 1.78 2.02
C LEU A 29 -4.85 0.27 2.20
N SER A 30 -5.03 -0.22 3.43
CA SER A 30 -5.29 -1.64 3.72
C SER A 30 -6.64 -2.10 3.15
N LEU A 31 -7.68 -1.26 3.22
CA LEU A 31 -8.96 -1.56 2.56
C LEU A 31 -8.79 -1.73 1.05
N THR A 32 -8.05 -0.84 0.40
CA THR A 32 -7.78 -0.91 -1.03
C THR A 32 -6.96 -2.15 -1.38
N HIS A 33 -5.95 -2.46 -0.56
CA HIS A 33 -5.12 -3.65 -0.73
C HIS A 33 -5.93 -4.95 -0.65
N SER A 34 -6.86 -5.04 0.30
CA SER A 34 -7.78 -6.17 0.43
C SER A 34 -8.58 -6.39 -0.87
N LEU A 35 -9.14 -5.33 -1.45
CA LEU A 35 -9.85 -5.43 -2.74
C LEU A 35 -8.91 -5.89 -3.87
N VAL A 36 -7.70 -5.34 -3.95
CA VAL A 36 -6.70 -5.73 -4.97
C VAL A 36 -6.37 -7.23 -4.88
N LEU A 37 -6.24 -7.78 -3.67
CA LEU A 37 -6.01 -9.21 -3.45
C LEU A 37 -7.24 -10.05 -3.82
N HIS A 38 -8.42 -9.71 -3.29
CA HIS A 38 -9.64 -10.51 -3.47
C HIS A 38 -10.18 -10.49 -4.90
N TYR A 39 -9.99 -9.39 -5.64
CA TYR A 39 -10.29 -9.35 -7.08
C TYR A 39 -9.21 -10.02 -7.95
N GLY A 40 -8.12 -10.52 -7.36
CA GLY A 40 -7.04 -11.18 -8.10
C GLY A 40 -6.22 -10.23 -8.98
N LEU A 41 -6.32 -8.91 -8.78
CA LEU A 41 -5.62 -7.91 -9.60
C LEU A 41 -4.11 -8.01 -9.44
N TYR A 42 -3.63 -8.39 -8.25
CA TYR A 42 -2.21 -8.62 -7.97
C TYR A 42 -1.55 -9.60 -8.95
N LYS A 43 -2.30 -10.55 -9.54
CA LYS A 43 -1.80 -11.54 -10.51
C LYS A 43 -1.38 -10.90 -11.86
N LYS A 44 -1.82 -9.67 -12.12
CA LYS A 44 -1.54 -8.91 -13.36
C LYS A 44 -0.49 -7.81 -13.16
N MET A 45 0.11 -7.74 -11.98
CA MET A 45 1.04 -6.68 -11.58
C MET A 45 2.30 -7.28 -10.94
N GLN A 46 3.38 -6.52 -10.91
CA GLN A 46 4.57 -6.85 -10.12
C GLN A 46 4.37 -6.34 -8.69
N PHE A 47 4.34 -7.24 -7.71
CA PHE A 47 4.13 -6.90 -6.30
C PHE A 47 5.47 -6.70 -5.58
N PHE A 48 5.59 -5.59 -4.84
CA PHE A 48 6.81 -5.26 -4.09
C PHE A 48 6.47 -4.79 -2.66
N SER A 49 7.31 -5.19 -1.71
CA SER A 49 7.37 -4.56 -0.39
C SER A 49 8.33 -3.39 -0.47
N PRO A 50 7.91 -2.15 -0.17
CA PRO A 50 8.81 -1.00 -0.23
C PRO A 50 9.85 -1.05 0.89
N SER A 51 11.07 -0.59 0.60
CA SER A 51 12.09 -0.33 1.61
C SER A 51 11.81 1.02 2.28
N VAL A 52 12.02 1.10 3.59
CA VAL A 52 11.93 2.37 4.33
C VAL A 52 12.99 3.34 3.79
N SER A 53 12.57 4.55 3.42
CA SER A 53 13.47 5.62 3.00
C SER A 53 14.24 6.16 4.21
N GLY A 54 15.57 6.10 4.17
CA GLY A 54 16.43 6.69 5.21
C GLY A 54 16.53 8.21 5.09
N PHE A 55 17.06 8.87 6.14
CA PHE A 55 17.21 10.33 6.19
C PHE A 55 18.02 10.94 5.03
N THR A 56 18.91 10.17 4.40
CA THR A 56 19.72 10.61 3.25
C THR A 56 18.94 10.71 1.94
N SER A 57 17.72 10.17 1.90
CA SER A 57 16.87 10.11 0.71
C SER A 57 15.66 11.06 0.74
N LEU A 58 15.56 11.87 1.80
CA LEU A 58 14.55 12.92 1.98
C LEU A 58 15.10 14.27 1.49
#